data_AF-A0AA84ZD12-F1
#
_entry.id   AF-A0AA84ZD12-F1
#
_cell.length_a   1.000
_cell.length_b   1.000
_cell.length_c   1.000
_cell.angle_alpha   90.00
_cell.angle_beta   90.00
_cell.angle_gamma   90.00
#
_symmetry.space_group_name_H-M   'P 1'
#
loop_
_entity.id
_entity.type
_entity.pdbx_description
1 polymer ?
#
loop_
_entity_poly.entity_id
_entity_poly.type
_entity_poly.pdbx_seq_one_letter_code
_entity_poly.pdbx_strand_id
1 'polypeptide(L)'
;MVENVLQKSGFLTGFLSSPHLINVEERIRINGRPISRDHFASLFWDVHGTLLEFTKTSINIPMPSFLHYIFVMACKAFVDEKVDVGIFEVGIGGRYDHTNIFKDPYVTVVTSLALEHTNILGNTIAEIAWAKAGIFKTGSIALVSHGQSDEAMNKFVEEAELVKCPLYVAPTLDSLLTTENMTEPFKDIFDNMKTIPNSQLLNLALSLTTVNYWFAKLHGTTNNDNVTNIGLQPTSEWKPSSTVLLNALSARWPGRWQIVIRKNITYYLDGAHTVESLQSAIKWFQNESFASNNNRRPIRIIIFTVIGPRDPKPFLKCLQSSSFTFDLIVFANPHDGQFGNSI
;
A
#
# COMPACT_ATOMS: atom_id res chain seq x y z
N MET A 1 -1.10 3.82 6.38
CA MET A 1 -1.99 3.80 7.56
C MET A 1 -1.31 3.17 8.76
N VAL A 2 -0.80 1.92 8.66
CA VAL A 2 -0.06 1.24 9.74
C VAL A 2 1.05 2.12 10.35
N GLU A 3 1.97 2.63 9.52
CA GLU A 3 3.05 3.54 9.95
C GLU A 3 2.50 4.69 10.81
N ASN A 4 1.47 5.38 10.32
CA ASN A 4 0.90 6.55 10.97
C ASN A 4 0.26 6.24 12.33
N VAL A 5 -0.32 5.04 12.49
CA VAL A 5 -0.85 4.62 13.79
C VAL A 5 0.29 4.33 14.77
N LEU A 6 1.27 3.51 14.36
CA LEU A 6 2.40 3.13 15.21
C LEU A 6 3.24 4.35 15.62
N GLN A 7 3.49 5.26 14.67
CA GLN A 7 4.15 6.53 14.91
C GLN A 7 3.44 7.34 16.00
N LYS A 8 2.12 7.52 15.87
CA LYS A 8 1.31 8.27 16.84
C LYS A 8 1.12 7.55 18.16
N SER A 9 1.38 6.25 18.20
CA SER A 9 1.48 5.45 19.43
C SER A 9 2.85 5.55 20.11
N GLY A 10 3.80 6.33 19.56
CA GLY A 10 5.08 6.65 20.19
C GLY A 10 6.27 5.83 19.69
N PHE A 11 6.09 4.99 18.66
CA PHE A 11 7.18 4.20 18.08
C PHE A 11 7.92 4.98 16.98
N LEU A 12 9.25 4.85 16.96
CA LEU A 12 10.07 5.31 15.85
C LEU A 12 9.91 4.34 14.67
N THR A 13 9.23 4.78 13.61
CA THR A 13 8.94 3.95 12.45
C THR A 13 10.01 4.10 11.36
N GLY A 14 10.40 3.00 10.73
CA GLY A 14 11.05 2.98 9.42
C GLY A 14 10.07 2.44 8.39
N PHE A 15 9.95 3.07 7.22
CA PHE A 15 9.04 2.61 6.18
C PHE A 15 9.67 2.64 4.79
N LEU A 16 9.66 1.48 4.12
CA LEU A 16 10.14 1.30 2.75
C LEU A 16 8.94 1.15 1.81
N SER A 17 8.85 2.01 0.78
CA SER A 17 7.77 1.97 -0.22
C SER A 17 8.24 2.00 -1.67
N SER A 18 7.38 1.56 -2.59
CA SER A 18 7.62 1.62 -4.02
C SER A 18 6.35 1.74 -4.87
N PRO A 19 6.39 2.43 -6.03
CA PRO A 19 7.42 3.37 -6.47
C PRO A 19 7.38 4.69 -5.67
N HIS A 20 8.31 5.61 -5.96
CA HIS A 20 8.17 7.00 -5.53
C HIS A 20 7.27 7.79 -6.50
N LEU A 21 6.71 8.91 -6.04
CA LEU A 21 5.91 9.82 -6.85
C LEU A 21 6.76 10.91 -7.51
N ILE A 22 7.60 11.61 -6.74
CA ILE A 22 8.41 12.73 -7.25
C ILE A 22 9.91 12.46 -7.10
N ASN A 23 10.38 12.10 -5.91
CA ASN A 23 11.81 11.91 -5.63
C ASN A 23 12.11 10.55 -5.00
N VAL A 24 13.32 10.03 -5.23
CA VAL A 24 13.74 8.68 -4.79
C VAL A 24 13.74 8.51 -3.27
N GLU A 25 13.99 9.59 -2.53
CA GLU A 25 14.02 9.62 -1.08
C GLU A 25 12.66 9.28 -0.45
N GLU A 26 11.57 9.45 -1.20
CA GLU A 26 10.22 9.07 -0.74
C GLU A 26 10.09 7.58 -0.43
N ARG A 27 10.97 6.76 -1.03
CA ARG A 27 11.02 5.31 -0.81
C ARG A 27 11.48 4.96 0.60
N ILE A 28 12.28 5.80 1.26
CA ILE A 28 12.82 5.52 2.60
C ILE A 28 12.30 6.61 3.55
N ARG A 29 11.41 6.24 4.46
CA ARG A 29 10.89 7.14 5.48
C ARG A 29 11.35 6.75 6.87
N ILE A 30 11.69 7.76 7.66
CA ILE A 30 11.92 7.66 9.10
C ILE A 30 10.88 8.54 9.78
N ASN A 31 10.15 7.97 10.73
CA ASN A 31 9.15 8.67 11.52
C ASN A 31 8.12 9.42 10.65
N GLY A 32 7.57 8.76 9.62
CA GLY A 32 6.56 9.33 8.73
C GLY A 32 7.08 10.33 7.69
N ARG A 33 8.40 10.57 7.60
CA ARG A 33 9.00 11.55 6.69
C ARG A 33 10.05 10.91 5.78
N PRO A 34 10.06 11.22 4.47
CA PRO A 34 11.18 10.89 3.60
C PRO A 34 12.50 11.38 4.18
N ILE A 35 13.57 10.60 4.04
CA ILE A 35 14.91 11.05 4.40
C ILE A 35 15.33 12.26 3.53
N SER A 36 16.25 13.08 4.03
CA SER A 36 16.77 14.21 3.26
C SER A 36 17.65 13.73 2.11
N ARG A 37 17.84 14.60 1.09
CA ARG A 37 18.76 14.33 -0.02
C ARG A 37 20.18 14.04 0.45
N ASP A 38 20.66 14.81 1.44
CA ASP A 38 21.99 14.63 2.01
C ASP A 38 22.11 13.30 2.76
N HIS A 39 21.08 12.92 3.53
CA HIS A 39 21.05 11.63 4.21
C HIS A 39 21.02 10.47 3.20
N PHE A 40 20.18 10.57 2.16
CA PHE A 40 20.16 9.60 1.06
C PHE A 40 21.52 9.45 0.38
N ALA A 41 22.18 10.57 0.06
CA ALA A 41 23.51 10.57 -0.56
C ALA A 41 24.57 9.94 0.37
N SER A 42 24.52 10.25 1.67
CA SER A 42 25.42 9.64 2.66
C SER A 42 25.24 8.12 2.74
N LEU A 43 23.99 7.66 2.84
CA LEU A 43 23.66 6.22 2.83
C LEU A 43 24.12 5.54 1.55
N PHE A 44 23.94 6.21 0.41
CA PHE A 44 24.40 5.69 -0.87
C PHE A 44 25.91 5.47 -0.86
N TRP A 45 26.71 6.47 -0.48
CA TRP A 45 28.16 6.34 -0.50
C TRP A 45 28.69 5.31 0.51
N ASP A 46 28.07 5.20 1.68
CA ASP A 46 28.40 4.19 2.69
C ASP A 46 28.14 2.77 2.16
N VAL A 47 26.91 2.50 1.70
CA VAL A 47 26.51 1.21 1.14
C VAL A 47 27.33 0.89 -0.12
N HIS A 48 27.58 1.88 -0.97
CA HIS A 48 28.36 1.72 -2.19
C HIS A 48 29.79 1.30 -1.92
N GLY A 49 30.47 2.00 -1.01
CA GLY A 49 31.84 1.68 -0.62
C GLY A 49 31.94 0.25 -0.10
N THR A 50 31.02 -0.12 0.80
CA THR A 50 30.98 -1.47 1.39
C THR A 50 30.75 -2.56 0.33
N LEU A 51 29.80 -2.37 -0.58
CA LEU A 51 29.52 -3.34 -1.65
C LEU A 51 30.66 -3.43 -2.67
N LEU A 52 31.33 -2.31 -2.97
CA LEU A 52 32.46 -2.29 -3.89
C LEU A 52 33.66 -3.09 -3.32
N GLU A 53 33.96 -2.94 -2.03
CA GLU A 53 35.01 -3.74 -1.38
C GLU A 53 34.63 -5.23 -1.30
N PHE A 54 33.36 -5.54 -1.05
CA PHE A 54 32.86 -6.90 -1.04
C PHE A 54 32.96 -7.59 -2.42
N THR A 55 32.64 -6.88 -3.50
CA THR A 55 32.72 -7.41 -4.87
C THR A 55 34.16 -7.61 -5.36
N LYS A 56 35.14 -6.84 -4.85
CA LYS A 56 36.57 -7.08 -5.11
C LYS A 56 37.08 -8.38 -4.49
N THR A 57 36.54 -8.75 -3.33
CA THR A 57 36.98 -9.92 -2.55
C THR A 57 36.16 -11.17 -2.84
N SER A 58 34.95 -11.01 -3.39
CA SER A 58 34.03 -12.10 -3.72
C SER A 58 34.04 -12.42 -5.20
N ILE A 59 34.41 -13.64 -5.56
CA ILE A 59 34.41 -14.10 -6.96
C ILE A 59 32.96 -14.23 -7.45
N ASN A 60 32.65 -13.59 -8.59
CA ASN A 60 31.39 -13.71 -9.35
C ASN A 60 30.11 -13.16 -8.69
N ILE A 61 30.20 -12.23 -7.74
CA ILE A 61 29.01 -11.53 -7.21
C ILE A 61 28.93 -10.12 -7.82
N PRO A 62 27.93 -9.82 -8.68
CA PRO A 62 27.76 -8.49 -9.27
C PRO A 62 27.15 -7.50 -8.28
N MET A 63 27.22 -6.20 -8.62
CA MET A 63 26.49 -5.16 -7.89
C MET A 63 24.97 -5.40 -7.93
N PRO A 64 24.24 -5.09 -6.85
CA PRO A 64 22.81 -5.31 -6.79
C PRO A 64 22.04 -4.40 -7.75
N SER A 65 20.87 -4.86 -8.20
CA SER A 65 19.96 -4.03 -8.99
C SER A 65 19.40 -2.87 -8.17
N PHE A 66 18.84 -1.86 -8.83
CA PHE A 66 18.34 -0.64 -8.19
C PHE A 66 17.43 -0.91 -6.97
N LEU A 67 16.46 -1.82 -7.07
CA LEU A 67 15.55 -2.10 -5.95
C LEU A 67 16.25 -2.80 -4.77
N HIS A 68 17.13 -3.77 -5.06
CA HIS A 68 17.96 -4.40 -4.02
C HIS A 68 18.85 -3.36 -3.33
N TYR A 69 19.38 -2.41 -4.09
CA TYR A 69 20.20 -1.33 -3.57
C TYR A 69 19.42 -0.43 -2.60
N ILE A 70 18.24 0.04 -3.02
CA ILE A 70 17.36 0.86 -2.17
C ILE A 70 16.95 0.10 -0.92
N PHE A 71 16.67 -1.20 -1.02
CA PHE A 71 16.35 -2.03 0.13
C PHE A 71 17.50 -2.12 1.15
N VAL A 72 18.74 -2.34 0.69
CA VAL A 72 19.91 -2.35 1.57
C VAL A 72 20.10 -0.98 2.23
N MET A 73 19.95 0.11 1.48
CA MET A 73 20.01 1.47 2.03
C MET A 73 18.91 1.70 3.09
N ALA A 74 17.69 1.23 2.85
CA ALA A 74 16.59 1.35 3.81
C ALA A 74 16.89 0.57 5.10
N CYS A 75 17.35 -0.68 4.98
CA CYS A 75 17.77 -1.48 6.13
C CYS A 75 18.89 -0.80 6.92
N LYS A 76 19.90 -0.23 6.25
CA LYS A 76 20.99 0.52 6.88
C LYS A 76 20.46 1.74 7.63
N ALA A 77 19.62 2.55 6.99
CA ALA A 77 19.00 3.72 7.61
C ALA A 77 18.19 3.33 8.86
N PHE A 78 17.41 2.25 8.79
CA PHE A 78 16.56 1.79 9.89
C PHE A 78 17.39 1.32 11.08
N VAL A 79 18.52 0.64 10.83
CA VAL A 79 19.46 0.21 11.87
C VAL A 79 20.20 1.41 12.48
N ASP A 80 20.72 2.32 11.66
CA ASP A 80 21.46 3.50 12.13
C ASP A 80 20.58 4.41 13.00
N GLU A 81 19.33 4.64 12.57
CA GLU A 81 18.33 5.44 13.28
C GLU A 81 17.66 4.68 14.44
N LYS A 82 17.96 3.38 14.60
CA LYS A 82 17.41 2.50 15.66
C LYS A 82 15.88 2.52 15.70
N VAL A 83 15.25 2.35 14.54
CA VAL A 83 13.78 2.31 14.46
C VAL A 83 13.22 1.15 15.29
N ASP A 84 12.11 1.38 15.97
CA ASP A 84 11.42 0.36 16.77
C ASP A 84 10.64 -0.62 15.88
N VAL A 85 10.20 -0.16 14.70
CA VAL A 85 9.42 -0.97 13.76
C VAL A 85 9.74 -0.60 12.31
N GLY A 86 10.11 -1.62 11.53
CA GLY A 86 10.24 -1.51 10.08
C GLY A 86 8.99 -1.99 9.37
N ILE A 87 8.40 -1.16 8.52
CA ILE A 87 7.30 -1.50 7.62
C ILE A 87 7.86 -1.59 6.20
N PHE A 88 7.74 -2.74 5.55
CA PHE A 88 8.31 -2.99 4.23
C PHE A 88 7.18 -3.29 3.23
N GLU A 89 6.99 -2.40 2.25
CA GLU A 89 6.14 -2.67 1.12
C GLU A 89 6.86 -3.60 0.14
N VAL A 90 6.19 -4.72 -0.17
CA VAL A 90 6.66 -5.66 -1.19
C VAL A 90 6.57 -5.01 -2.57
N GLY A 91 7.61 -5.17 -3.39
CA GLY A 91 7.60 -4.65 -4.76
C GLY A 91 6.60 -5.38 -5.66
N ILE A 92 6.98 -6.54 -6.19
CA ILE A 92 6.12 -7.34 -7.08
C ILE A 92 6.02 -8.77 -6.56
N GLY A 93 4.78 -9.25 -6.43
CA GLY A 93 4.50 -10.59 -5.91
C GLY A 93 4.73 -10.67 -4.41
N GLY A 94 5.86 -11.25 -4.00
CA GLY A 94 6.19 -11.49 -2.60
C GLY A 94 7.22 -12.60 -2.43
N ARG A 95 6.94 -13.79 -2.96
CA ARG A 95 7.77 -14.98 -2.81
C ARG A 95 9.23 -14.78 -3.20
N TYR A 96 9.46 -14.11 -4.33
CA TYR A 96 10.78 -13.83 -4.88
C TYR A 96 11.15 -12.35 -4.81
N ASP A 97 10.40 -11.57 -4.02
CA ASP A 97 10.70 -10.15 -3.87
C ASP A 97 11.91 -9.96 -2.96
N HIS A 98 12.73 -8.98 -3.29
CA HIS A 98 13.93 -8.59 -2.57
C HIS A 98 13.70 -8.25 -1.08
N THR A 99 12.48 -7.87 -0.70
CA THR A 99 12.10 -7.63 0.71
C THR A 99 11.85 -8.91 1.50
N ASN A 100 11.70 -10.08 0.84
CA ASN A 100 11.27 -11.33 1.47
C ASN A 100 12.40 -12.09 2.21
N ILE A 101 13.34 -11.37 2.81
CA ILE A 101 14.48 -11.95 3.53
C ILE A 101 14.23 -12.12 5.04
N PHE A 102 13.23 -11.42 5.59
CA PHE A 102 12.93 -11.46 7.02
C PHE A 102 12.38 -12.84 7.42
N LYS A 103 12.99 -13.44 8.46
CA LYS A 103 12.61 -14.79 8.93
C LYS A 103 11.48 -14.78 9.95
N ASP A 104 11.41 -13.74 10.77
CA ASP A 104 10.41 -13.59 11.85
C ASP A 104 9.75 -12.20 11.83
N PRO A 105 9.05 -11.82 10.73
CA PRO A 105 8.22 -10.62 10.75
C PRO A 105 7.09 -10.76 11.79
N TYR A 106 6.73 -9.68 12.47
CA TYR A 106 5.65 -9.74 13.47
C TYR A 106 4.30 -10.07 12.81
N VAL A 107 4.03 -9.41 11.68
CA VAL A 107 2.81 -9.60 10.89
C VAL A 107 3.18 -9.49 9.42
N THR A 108 2.63 -10.36 8.59
CA THR A 108 2.71 -10.33 7.13
C THR A 108 1.32 -10.05 6.58
N VAL A 109 1.22 -9.15 5.60
CA VAL A 109 -0.07 -8.59 5.20
C VAL A 109 -0.23 -8.65 3.68
N VAL A 110 -1.34 -9.21 3.22
CA VAL A 110 -1.73 -9.22 1.80
C VAL A 110 -3.02 -8.43 1.64
N THR A 111 -2.94 -7.33 0.89
CA THR A 111 -4.10 -6.48 0.54
C THR A 111 -5.05 -7.20 -0.42
N SER A 112 -6.19 -6.58 -0.74
CA SER A 112 -7.13 -7.10 -1.74
C SER A 112 -6.40 -7.44 -3.05
N LEU A 113 -6.63 -8.65 -3.59
CA LEU A 113 -6.09 -9.03 -4.88
C LEU A 113 -6.90 -8.42 -6.01
N ALA A 114 -6.19 -7.93 -7.02
CA ALA A 114 -6.72 -7.64 -8.34
C ALA A 114 -5.85 -8.37 -9.37
N LEU A 115 -6.38 -8.59 -10.57
CA LEU A 115 -5.58 -9.09 -11.70
C LEU A 115 -4.58 -8.02 -12.12
N GLU A 116 -3.38 -8.08 -11.55
CA GLU A 116 -2.28 -7.15 -11.82
C GLU A 116 -1.01 -7.94 -12.13
N HIS A 117 -0.19 -7.41 -13.04
CA HIS A 117 1.10 -8.00 -13.41
C HIS A 117 1.01 -9.45 -13.89
N THR A 118 -0.01 -9.79 -14.68
CA THR A 118 -0.25 -11.17 -15.15
C THR A 118 0.93 -11.78 -15.91
N ASN A 119 1.71 -10.95 -16.61
CA ASN A 119 2.93 -11.37 -17.29
C ASN A 119 4.06 -11.86 -16.35
N ILE A 120 3.98 -11.55 -15.05
CA ILE A 120 5.01 -11.87 -14.04
C ILE A 120 4.45 -12.82 -12.97
N LEU A 121 3.20 -12.61 -12.54
CA LEU A 121 2.60 -13.30 -11.41
C LEU A 121 1.68 -14.46 -11.80
N GLY A 122 1.43 -14.66 -13.09
CA GLY A 122 0.51 -15.68 -13.60
C GLY A 122 -0.79 -15.09 -14.11
N ASN A 123 -1.58 -15.91 -14.80
CA ASN A 123 -2.82 -15.50 -15.46
C ASN A 123 -4.06 -15.79 -14.61
N THR A 124 -3.89 -16.41 -13.45
CA THR A 124 -4.99 -16.79 -12.54
C THR A 124 -4.87 -16.09 -11.19
N ILE A 125 -6.00 -15.92 -10.50
CA ILE A 125 -6.01 -15.38 -9.14
C ILE A 125 -5.23 -16.28 -8.17
N ALA A 126 -5.30 -17.60 -8.36
CA ALA A 126 -4.56 -18.57 -7.56
C ALA A 126 -3.03 -18.40 -7.69
N GLU A 127 -2.50 -18.19 -8.89
CA GLU A 127 -1.05 -17.94 -9.09
C GLU A 127 -0.60 -16.62 -8.45
N ILE A 128 -1.42 -15.57 -8.57
CA ILE A 128 -1.15 -14.29 -7.91
C ILE A 128 -1.18 -14.45 -6.40
N ALA A 129 -2.18 -15.16 -5.86
CA ALA A 129 -2.29 -15.46 -4.44
C ALA A 129 -1.08 -16.24 -3.93
N TRP A 130 -0.63 -17.28 -4.66
CA TRP A 130 0.57 -18.05 -4.35
C TRP A 130 1.83 -17.20 -4.30
N ALA A 131 1.99 -16.29 -5.27
CA ALA A 131 3.14 -15.40 -5.34
C ALA A 131 3.16 -14.42 -4.16
N LYS A 132 2.00 -13.84 -3.79
CA LYS A 132 1.89 -12.92 -2.65
C LYS A 132 2.02 -13.63 -1.31
N ALA A 133 1.42 -14.81 -1.15
CA ALA A 133 1.50 -15.65 0.05
C ALA A 133 2.93 -16.09 0.38
N GLY A 134 3.87 -15.98 -0.56
CA GLY A 134 5.28 -16.30 -0.31
C GLY A 134 5.97 -15.42 0.74
N ILE A 135 5.32 -14.34 1.20
CA ILE A 135 5.79 -13.57 2.36
C ILE A 135 5.38 -14.16 3.70
N PHE A 136 4.47 -15.14 3.74
CA PHE A 136 4.10 -15.83 4.98
C PHE A 136 5.34 -16.52 5.57
N LYS A 137 5.47 -16.46 6.89
CA LYS A 137 6.62 -17.03 7.61
C LYS A 137 6.17 -17.81 8.83
N THR A 138 6.87 -18.90 9.11
CA THR A 138 6.64 -19.73 10.29
C THR A 138 6.80 -18.88 11.55
N GLY A 139 5.85 -18.99 12.49
CA GLY A 139 5.87 -18.22 13.75
C GLY A 139 5.40 -16.76 13.63
N SER A 140 5.15 -16.29 12.41
CA SER A 140 4.60 -14.97 12.11
C SER A 140 3.09 -15.03 11.86
N ILE A 141 2.38 -13.94 12.13
CA ILE A 141 0.97 -13.83 11.81
C ILE A 141 0.82 -13.51 10.32
N ALA A 142 -0.01 -14.25 9.59
CA ALA A 142 -0.44 -13.91 8.24
C ALA A 142 -1.82 -13.26 8.28
N LEU A 143 -1.98 -12.14 7.58
CA LEU A 143 -3.22 -11.38 7.53
C LEU A 143 -3.58 -11.04 6.08
N VAL A 144 -4.81 -11.33 5.67
CA VAL A 144 -5.33 -10.97 4.35
C VAL A 144 -6.50 -10.01 4.47
N SER A 145 -6.71 -9.16 3.45
CA SER A 145 -7.92 -8.34 3.35
C SER A 145 -9.19 -9.19 3.35
N HIS A 146 -10.30 -8.64 3.88
CA HIS A 146 -11.63 -9.17 3.62
C HIS A 146 -11.97 -9.16 2.12
N GLY A 147 -12.90 -10.03 1.70
CA GLY A 147 -13.50 -9.99 0.36
C GLY A 147 -12.62 -10.54 -0.76
N GLN A 148 -11.64 -11.40 -0.44
CA GLN A 148 -10.88 -12.15 -1.44
C GLN A 148 -11.78 -13.20 -2.10
N SER A 149 -11.50 -13.57 -3.35
CA SER A 149 -12.21 -14.66 -4.02
C SER A 149 -11.91 -16.01 -3.36
N ASP A 150 -12.78 -17.00 -3.58
CA ASP A 150 -12.58 -18.37 -3.08
C ASP A 150 -11.26 -18.97 -3.59
N GLU A 151 -10.91 -18.72 -4.86
CA GLU A 151 -9.64 -19.15 -5.45
C GLU A 151 -8.43 -18.59 -4.69
N ALA A 152 -8.46 -17.29 -4.34
CA ALA A 152 -7.39 -16.65 -3.57
C ALA A 152 -7.33 -17.19 -2.15
N MET A 153 -8.48 -17.28 -1.48
CA MET A 153 -8.57 -17.75 -0.10
C MET A 153 -8.09 -19.18 0.05
N ASN A 154 -8.52 -20.10 -0.84
CA ASN A 154 -8.05 -21.48 -0.84
C ASN A 154 -6.53 -21.54 -0.94
N LYS A 155 -5.93 -20.69 -1.80
CA LYS A 155 -4.48 -20.66 -1.93
C LYS A 155 -3.78 -20.05 -0.72
N PHE A 156 -4.33 -19.02 -0.10
CA PHE A 156 -3.77 -18.48 1.14
C PHE A 156 -3.80 -19.49 2.28
N VAL A 157 -4.88 -20.27 2.41
CA VAL A 157 -5.00 -21.32 3.42
C VAL A 157 -3.95 -22.41 3.20
N GLU A 158 -3.83 -22.92 1.97
CA GLU A 158 -2.83 -23.94 1.60
C GLU A 158 -1.41 -23.47 1.95
N GLU A 159 -1.05 -22.23 1.60
CA GLU A 159 0.28 -21.70 1.88
C GLU A 159 0.52 -21.46 3.37
N ALA A 160 -0.50 -21.01 4.12
CA ALA A 160 -0.40 -20.83 5.56
C ALA A 160 -0.20 -22.18 6.28
N GLU A 161 -0.86 -23.24 5.82
CA GLU A 161 -0.67 -24.61 6.32
C GLU A 161 0.74 -25.14 6.00
N LEU A 162 1.19 -24.97 4.76
CA LEU A 162 2.51 -25.38 4.30
C LEU A 162 3.63 -24.72 5.11
N VAL A 163 3.52 -23.41 5.33
CA VAL A 163 4.50 -22.59 6.06
C VAL A 163 4.33 -22.71 7.58
N LYS A 164 3.22 -23.28 8.06
CA LYS A 164 2.88 -23.44 9.47
C LYS A 164 2.75 -22.10 10.19
N CYS A 165 1.92 -21.22 9.65
CA CYS A 165 1.57 -19.94 10.28
C CYS A 165 0.06 -19.79 10.46
N PRO A 166 -0.40 -19.04 11.47
CA PRO A 166 -1.80 -18.66 11.57
C PRO A 166 -2.16 -17.64 10.49
N LEU A 167 -3.26 -17.88 9.78
CA LEU A 167 -3.84 -16.98 8.79
C LEU A 167 -5.13 -16.36 9.32
N TYR A 168 -5.19 -15.05 9.35
CA TYR A 168 -6.39 -14.29 9.70
C TYR A 168 -6.92 -13.52 8.49
N VAL A 169 -8.23 -13.33 8.47
CA VAL A 169 -8.89 -12.41 7.54
C VAL A 169 -9.25 -11.16 8.32
N ALA A 170 -8.89 -9.99 7.80
CA ALA A 170 -9.32 -8.73 8.41
C ALA A 170 -10.87 -8.67 8.41
N PRO A 171 -11.51 -8.23 9.51
CA PRO A 171 -12.94 -7.98 9.52
C PRO A 171 -13.32 -6.84 8.59
N THR A 172 -14.62 -6.71 8.30
CA THR A 172 -15.15 -5.52 7.64
C THR A 172 -15.00 -4.31 8.56
N LEU A 173 -14.95 -3.10 7.97
CA LEU A 173 -14.90 -1.88 8.78
C LEU A 173 -16.13 -1.77 9.69
N ASP A 174 -17.33 -2.08 9.18
CA ASP A 174 -18.58 -2.06 9.97
C ASP A 174 -18.50 -2.98 11.20
N SER A 175 -17.84 -4.13 11.08
CA SER A 175 -17.63 -5.03 12.22
C SER A 175 -16.68 -4.42 13.27
N LEU A 176 -15.71 -3.60 12.87
CA LEU A 176 -14.80 -2.92 13.80
C LEU A 176 -15.42 -1.71 14.50
N LEU A 177 -16.49 -1.14 13.95
CA LEU A 177 -17.15 0.04 14.51
C LEU A 177 -18.19 -0.35 15.57
N THR A 178 -18.21 0.43 16.65
CA THR A 178 -19.17 0.31 17.75
C THR A 178 -19.69 1.70 18.12
N THR A 179 -20.80 1.77 18.85
CA THR A 179 -21.32 3.04 19.39
C THR A 179 -20.29 3.74 20.29
N GLU A 180 -19.41 2.99 20.95
CA GLU A 180 -18.40 3.51 21.85
C GLU A 180 -17.19 4.12 21.12
N ASN A 181 -16.74 3.52 20.02
CA ASN A 181 -15.58 4.01 19.27
C ASN A 181 -15.95 5.04 18.18
N MET A 182 -17.23 5.14 17.81
CA MET A 182 -17.78 6.19 16.95
C MET A 182 -18.02 7.51 17.69
N THR A 183 -16.97 8.08 18.28
CA THR A 183 -17.02 9.41 18.89
C THR A 183 -17.32 10.50 17.84
N GLU A 184 -17.91 11.64 18.25
CA GLU A 184 -18.23 12.77 17.35
C GLU A 184 -17.08 13.16 16.41
N PRO A 185 -15.81 13.29 16.85
CA PRO A 185 -14.71 13.62 15.93
C PRO A 185 -14.48 12.57 14.84
N PHE A 186 -14.64 11.28 15.16
CA PHE A 186 -14.53 10.21 14.18
C PHE A 186 -15.73 10.22 13.24
N LYS A 187 -16.94 10.39 13.78
CA LYS A 187 -18.18 10.44 13.00
C LYS A 187 -18.18 11.60 12.03
N ASP A 188 -17.77 12.80 12.47
CA ASP A 188 -17.63 13.96 11.58
C ASP A 188 -16.64 13.68 10.46
N ILE A 189 -15.48 13.11 10.76
CA ILE A 189 -14.48 12.80 9.74
C ILE A 189 -15.02 11.73 8.78
N PHE A 190 -15.62 10.66 9.31
CA PHE A 190 -16.15 9.54 8.54
C PHE A 190 -17.36 9.96 7.67
N ASP A 191 -18.26 10.79 8.20
CA ASP A 191 -19.42 11.32 7.49
C ASP A 191 -19.03 12.39 6.47
N ASN A 192 -17.98 13.17 6.72
CA ASN A 192 -17.39 14.06 5.71
C ASN A 192 -16.57 13.29 4.66
N MET A 193 -16.27 12.02 4.93
CA MET A 193 -15.59 11.08 4.05
C MET A 193 -16.58 10.17 3.29
N LYS A 194 -17.83 10.60 3.10
CA LYS A 194 -18.90 9.88 2.33
C LYS A 194 -18.52 9.45 0.90
N THR A 195 -17.35 9.84 0.42
CA THR A 195 -16.82 9.54 -0.90
C THR A 195 -15.61 8.61 -0.88
N ILE A 196 -15.16 8.15 0.30
CA ILE A 196 -14.03 7.25 0.41
C ILE A 196 -14.31 5.99 -0.42
N PRO A 197 -13.45 5.65 -1.38
CA PRO A 197 -13.60 4.43 -2.15
C PRO A 197 -13.58 3.19 -1.26
N ASN A 198 -14.36 2.17 -1.60
CA ASN A 198 -14.42 0.93 -0.84
C ASN A 198 -13.03 0.29 -0.60
N SER A 199 -12.11 0.41 -1.57
CA SER A 199 -10.73 -0.06 -1.43
C SER A 199 -9.98 0.60 -0.27
N GLN A 200 -10.26 1.88 0.02
CA GLN A 200 -9.68 2.58 1.16
C GLN A 200 -10.29 2.15 2.48
N LEU A 201 -11.59 1.80 2.51
CA LEU A 201 -12.23 1.21 3.70
C LEU A 201 -11.64 -0.17 4.02
N LEU A 202 -11.39 -0.99 2.98
CA LEU A 202 -10.70 -2.28 3.13
C LEU A 202 -9.27 -2.09 3.66
N ASN A 203 -8.51 -1.13 3.09
CA ASN A 203 -7.17 -0.81 3.56
C ASN A 203 -7.16 -0.29 5.01
N LEU A 204 -8.18 0.48 5.40
CA LEU A 204 -8.36 0.96 6.77
C LEU A 204 -8.56 -0.22 7.72
N ALA A 205 -9.56 -1.07 7.48
CA ALA A 205 -9.84 -2.24 8.32
C ALA A 205 -8.63 -3.19 8.42
N LEU A 206 -7.96 -3.44 7.28
CA LEU A 206 -6.74 -4.25 7.22
C LEU A 206 -5.61 -3.64 8.06
N SER A 207 -5.39 -2.32 7.95
CA SER A 207 -4.35 -1.62 8.69
C SER A 207 -4.59 -1.60 10.20
N LEU A 208 -5.84 -1.41 10.63
CA LEU A 208 -6.23 -1.45 12.05
C LEU A 208 -5.96 -2.84 12.62
N THR A 209 -6.34 -3.87 11.87
CA THR A 209 -6.14 -5.27 12.26
C THR A 209 -4.65 -5.64 12.30
N THR A 210 -3.86 -5.13 11.35
CA THR A 210 -2.40 -5.30 11.34
C THR A 210 -1.77 -4.71 12.59
N VAL A 211 -2.15 -3.48 12.96
CA VAL A 211 -1.65 -2.81 14.16
C VAL A 211 -2.02 -3.59 15.42
N ASN A 212 -3.25 -4.09 15.52
CA ASN A 212 -3.68 -4.92 16.65
C ASN A 212 -2.79 -6.17 16.81
N TYR A 213 -2.59 -6.95 15.75
CA TYR A 213 -1.74 -8.15 15.82
C TYR A 213 -0.27 -7.83 16.05
N TRP A 214 0.22 -6.70 15.53
CA TRP A 214 1.57 -6.24 15.81
C TRP A 214 1.77 -5.93 17.29
N PHE A 215 0.83 -5.21 17.92
CA PHE A 215 0.84 -4.96 19.36
C PHE A 215 0.71 -6.25 20.18
N ALA A 216 -0.16 -7.17 19.75
CA ALA A 216 -0.33 -8.46 20.43
C ALA A 216 0.99 -9.27 20.43
N LYS A 217 1.70 -9.29 19.30
CA LYS A 217 3.02 -9.93 19.19
C LYS A 217 4.07 -9.22 20.05
N LEU A 218 4.10 -7.87 20.03
CA LEU A 218 5.03 -7.05 20.83
C LEU A 218 4.88 -7.28 22.34
N HIS A 219 3.65 -7.34 22.83
CA HIS A 219 3.36 -7.50 24.26
C HIS A 219 3.37 -8.96 24.72
N GLY A 220 3.53 -9.92 23.79
CA GLY A 220 3.34 -11.34 24.09
C GLY A 220 1.90 -11.70 24.48
N THR A 221 0.95 -10.80 24.23
CA THR A 221 -0.49 -10.95 24.55
C THR A 221 -1.28 -11.53 23.39
N THR A 222 -0.66 -12.40 22.59
CA THR A 222 -1.41 -13.39 21.81
C THR A 222 -2.08 -14.33 22.81
N ASN A 223 -3.10 -13.82 23.50
CA ASN A 223 -3.87 -14.46 24.56
C ASN A 223 -4.58 -15.67 23.97
N ASN A 224 -4.22 -16.89 24.38
CA ASN A 224 -4.91 -18.17 24.09
C ASN A 224 -5.17 -18.57 22.61
N ASP A 225 -5.13 -17.65 21.65
CA ASP A 225 -4.99 -17.94 20.22
C ASP A 225 -3.52 -18.18 19.94
N ASN A 226 -3.07 -19.31 20.46
CA ASN A 226 -1.87 -20.03 20.11
C ASN A 226 -1.26 -19.58 18.77
N VAL A 227 -0.09 -18.93 18.82
CA VAL A 227 0.81 -18.80 17.65
C VAL A 227 1.24 -20.19 17.13
N THR A 228 0.88 -21.28 17.83
CA THR A 228 0.96 -22.66 17.35
C THR A 228 -0.19 -23.10 16.45
N ASN A 229 -1.26 -22.31 16.32
CA ASN A 229 -2.35 -22.63 15.42
C ASN A 229 -1.92 -22.39 13.98
N ILE A 230 -2.19 -23.36 13.12
CA ILE A 230 -1.79 -23.38 11.73
C ILE A 230 -3.04 -23.23 10.86
N GLY A 231 -2.91 -22.49 9.76
CA GLY A 231 -4.00 -22.31 8.80
C GLY A 231 -5.01 -21.24 9.23
N LEU A 232 -6.20 -21.29 8.65
CA LEU A 232 -7.23 -20.27 8.84
C LEU A 232 -7.73 -20.20 10.28
N GLN A 233 -7.68 -19.00 10.87
CA GLN A 233 -8.11 -18.72 12.22
C GLN A 233 -9.44 -17.96 12.25
N PRO A 234 -10.19 -18.03 13.36
CA PRO A 234 -11.37 -17.19 13.55
C PRO A 234 -11.04 -15.70 13.45
N THR A 235 -11.97 -14.92 12.90
CA THR A 235 -11.85 -13.46 12.84
C THR A 235 -11.82 -12.89 14.25
N SER A 236 -10.90 -11.95 14.50
CA SER A 236 -10.79 -11.29 15.80
C SER A 236 -12.06 -10.49 16.15
N GLU A 237 -12.51 -10.62 17.40
CA GLU A 237 -13.59 -9.80 17.95
C GLU A 237 -13.12 -8.42 18.43
N TRP A 238 -11.80 -8.16 18.40
CA TRP A 238 -11.20 -6.91 18.88
C TRP A 238 -11.80 -5.68 18.21
N LYS A 239 -11.94 -4.60 18.99
CA LYS A 239 -12.41 -3.29 18.53
C LYS A 239 -11.35 -2.21 18.78
N PRO A 240 -11.03 -1.37 17.79
CA PRO A 240 -10.11 -0.25 17.98
C PRO A 240 -10.73 0.82 18.87
N SER A 241 -9.88 1.54 19.62
CA SER A 241 -10.28 2.79 20.25
C SER A 241 -10.49 3.89 19.21
N SER A 242 -11.27 4.91 19.56
CA SER A 242 -11.50 6.08 18.71
C SER A 242 -10.18 6.78 18.31
N THR A 243 -9.20 6.83 19.22
CA THR A 243 -7.86 7.37 18.94
C THR A 243 -7.14 6.59 17.84
N VAL A 244 -7.18 5.25 17.88
CA VAL A 244 -6.55 4.41 16.87
C VAL A 244 -7.22 4.59 15.50
N LEU A 245 -8.56 4.68 15.48
CA LEU A 245 -9.34 4.97 14.28
C LEU A 245 -8.97 6.32 13.66
N LEU A 246 -8.96 7.39 14.46
CA LEU A 246 -8.58 8.74 14.04
C LEU A 246 -7.14 8.79 13.52
N ASN A 247 -6.23 8.08 14.19
CA ASN A 247 -4.84 7.98 13.76
C ASN A 247 -4.76 7.30 12.39
N ALA A 248 -5.45 6.19 12.17
CA ALA A 248 -5.43 5.52 10.87
C ALA A 248 -5.99 6.42 9.74
N LEU A 249 -7.12 7.10 9.97
CA LEU A 249 -7.75 8.02 9.01
C LEU A 249 -6.94 9.29 8.73
N SER A 250 -6.12 9.73 9.69
CA SER A 250 -5.27 10.89 9.50
C SER A 250 -4.05 10.63 8.60
N ALA A 251 -3.81 9.37 8.20
CA ALA A 251 -2.76 9.02 7.28
C ALA A 251 -2.94 9.75 5.93
N ARG A 252 -1.83 10.14 5.31
CA ARG A 252 -1.82 10.80 4.00
C ARG A 252 -0.88 10.06 3.07
N TRP A 253 -1.30 9.92 1.81
CA TRP A 253 -0.50 9.30 0.77
C TRP A 253 -0.54 10.19 -0.48
N PRO A 254 0.54 10.94 -0.78
CA PRO A 254 0.59 11.79 -1.96
C PRO A 254 0.27 11.01 -3.25
N GLY A 255 -0.48 11.62 -4.15
CA GLY A 255 -0.89 11.00 -5.43
C GLY A 255 -1.97 9.92 -5.31
N ARG A 256 -2.63 9.78 -4.16
CA ARG A 256 -3.74 8.83 -3.94
C ARG A 256 -4.91 9.55 -3.29
N TRP A 257 -5.98 9.75 -4.05
CA TRP A 257 -7.17 10.50 -3.64
C TRP A 257 -6.83 11.88 -3.03
N GLN A 258 -5.82 12.55 -3.60
CA GLN A 258 -5.29 13.78 -3.04
C GLN A 258 -6.00 14.99 -3.65
N ILE A 259 -6.59 15.82 -2.79
CA ILE A 259 -7.18 17.11 -3.20
C ILE A 259 -6.18 18.22 -2.90
N VAL A 260 -5.86 19.05 -3.91
CA VAL A 260 -5.01 20.23 -3.75
C VAL A 260 -5.75 21.44 -4.30
N ILE A 261 -5.97 22.45 -3.46
CA ILE A 261 -6.62 23.70 -3.86
C ILE A 261 -5.55 24.76 -4.12
N ARG A 262 -5.54 25.34 -5.32
CA ARG A 262 -4.67 26.47 -5.69
C ARG A 262 -5.52 27.54 -6.36
N LYS A 263 -5.61 28.72 -5.72
CA LYS A 263 -6.46 29.82 -6.18
C LYS A 263 -7.90 29.33 -6.43
N ASN A 264 -8.39 29.43 -7.66
CA ASN A 264 -9.71 29.02 -8.10
C ASN A 264 -9.73 27.63 -8.78
N ILE A 265 -8.66 26.84 -8.65
CA ILE A 265 -8.55 25.51 -9.24
C ILE A 265 -8.40 24.47 -8.11
N THR A 266 -9.25 23.44 -8.17
CA THR A 266 -9.15 22.26 -7.32
C THR A 266 -8.60 21.10 -8.14
N TYR A 267 -7.44 20.60 -7.75
CA TYR A 267 -6.79 19.44 -8.36
C TYR A 267 -7.17 18.17 -7.59
N TYR A 268 -7.54 17.14 -8.33
CA TYR A 268 -7.84 15.80 -7.83
C TYR A 268 -6.78 14.85 -8.41
N LEU A 269 -5.81 14.46 -7.59
CA LEU A 269 -4.64 13.70 -8.03
C LEU A 269 -4.79 12.23 -7.61
N ASP A 270 -4.72 11.32 -8.58
CA ASP A 270 -4.70 9.87 -8.34
C ASP A 270 -3.81 9.13 -9.34
N GLY A 271 -3.00 8.18 -8.85
CA GLY A 271 -2.17 7.28 -9.64
C GLY A 271 -2.89 6.04 -10.18
N ALA A 272 -4.18 6.13 -10.47
CA ALA A 272 -4.97 5.05 -11.05
C ALA A 272 -4.38 4.61 -12.39
N HIS A 273 -4.13 3.31 -12.54
CA HIS A 273 -3.43 2.75 -13.71
C HIS A 273 -3.98 1.37 -14.15
N THR A 274 -5.14 1.01 -13.62
CA THR A 274 -6.00 -0.12 -14.05
C THR A 274 -7.38 0.43 -14.41
N VAL A 275 -8.20 -0.33 -15.12
CA VAL A 275 -9.55 0.13 -15.49
C VAL A 275 -10.41 0.33 -14.25
N GLU A 276 -10.28 -0.58 -13.29
CA GLU A 276 -11.01 -0.61 -12.02
C GLU A 276 -10.61 0.57 -11.12
N SER A 277 -9.31 0.88 -11.04
CA SER A 277 -8.83 2.05 -10.29
C SER A 277 -9.23 3.35 -10.96
N LEU A 278 -9.27 3.42 -12.30
CA LEU A 278 -9.75 4.60 -13.03
C LEU A 278 -11.25 4.83 -12.79
N GLN A 279 -12.08 3.78 -12.85
CA GLN A 279 -13.51 3.87 -12.51
C GLN A 279 -13.72 4.40 -11.09
N SER A 280 -12.93 3.88 -10.13
CA SER A 280 -12.97 4.32 -8.73
C SER A 280 -12.58 5.78 -8.58
N ALA A 281 -11.52 6.23 -9.28
CA ALA A 281 -11.07 7.62 -9.26
C ALA A 281 -12.09 8.57 -9.90
N ILE A 282 -12.73 8.17 -11.01
CA ILE A 282 -13.80 8.95 -11.67
C ILE A 282 -15.01 9.11 -10.73
N LYS A 283 -15.44 8.02 -10.06
CA LYS A 283 -16.55 8.07 -9.10
C LYS A 283 -16.22 8.96 -7.91
N TRP A 284 -15.00 8.88 -7.38
CA TRP A 284 -14.53 9.76 -6.32
C TRP A 284 -14.55 11.24 -6.77
N PHE A 285 -13.97 11.54 -7.93
CA PHE A 285 -13.95 12.90 -8.50
C PHE A 285 -15.37 13.47 -8.69
N GLN A 286 -16.31 12.65 -9.18
CA GLN A 286 -17.72 13.05 -9.28
C GLN A 286 -18.23 13.49 -7.92
N ASN A 287 -18.22 12.60 -6.94
CA ASN A 287 -18.82 12.87 -5.63
C ASN A 287 -18.23 14.14 -4.98
N GLU A 288 -16.91 14.29 -5.00
CA GLU A 288 -16.23 15.44 -4.42
C GLU A 288 -16.47 16.75 -5.20
N SER A 289 -16.38 16.71 -6.52
CA SER A 289 -16.53 17.92 -7.35
C SER A 289 -17.99 18.41 -7.44
N PHE A 290 -18.97 17.56 -7.15
CA PHE A 290 -20.38 17.97 -7.07
C PHE A 290 -20.75 18.55 -5.71
N ALA A 291 -20.17 18.04 -4.60
CA ALA A 291 -20.38 18.57 -3.27
C ALA A 291 -19.90 20.03 -3.13
N SER A 292 -18.91 20.44 -3.93
CA SER A 292 -18.31 21.79 -3.90
C SER A 292 -19.03 22.86 -4.76
N ASN A 293 -20.23 22.60 -5.30
CA ASN A 293 -20.89 23.52 -6.24
C ASN A 293 -21.51 24.75 -5.54
N ASN A 294 -20.78 25.88 -5.50
CA ASN A 294 -21.25 27.18 -5.01
C ASN A 294 -21.97 28.00 -6.11
N ASN A 295 -23.21 27.65 -6.48
CA ASN A 295 -24.10 28.39 -7.40
C ASN A 295 -23.57 28.65 -8.84
N ARG A 296 -22.36 28.21 -9.20
CA ARG A 296 -21.82 28.23 -10.57
C ARG A 296 -21.30 26.84 -10.93
N ARG A 297 -21.62 26.35 -12.14
CA ARG A 297 -21.09 25.08 -12.66
C ARG A 297 -19.58 25.22 -12.89
N PRO A 298 -18.72 24.44 -12.20
CA PRO A 298 -17.30 24.41 -12.49
C PRO A 298 -17.03 23.68 -13.82
N ILE A 299 -15.96 24.08 -14.50
CA ILE A 299 -15.41 23.32 -15.64
C ILE A 299 -14.63 22.13 -15.08
N ARG A 300 -14.99 20.92 -15.49
CA ARG A 300 -14.41 19.65 -15.04
C ARG A 300 -13.53 19.08 -16.13
N ILE A 301 -12.23 19.06 -15.87
CA ILE A 301 -11.20 18.62 -16.82
C ILE A 301 -10.53 17.38 -16.25
N ILE A 302 -10.33 16.35 -17.09
CA ILE A 302 -9.44 15.24 -16.76
C ILE A 302 -8.15 15.37 -17.58
N ILE A 303 -7.02 15.22 -16.90
CA ILE A 303 -5.72 15.05 -17.53
C ILE A 303 -5.34 13.59 -17.28
N PHE A 304 -5.21 12.83 -18.36
CA PHE A 304 -5.01 11.39 -18.29
C PHE A 304 -3.82 10.96 -19.15
N THR A 305 -3.09 9.98 -18.63
CA THR A 305 -1.87 9.45 -19.20
C THR A 305 -1.87 7.93 -19.02
N VAL A 306 -1.53 7.19 -20.08
CA VAL A 306 -1.22 5.76 -19.98
C VAL A 306 0.27 5.60 -20.22
N ILE A 307 0.98 5.04 -19.24
CA ILE A 307 2.43 4.81 -19.30
C ILE A 307 2.70 3.32 -19.52
N GLY A 308 3.69 3.02 -20.36
CA GLY A 308 4.19 1.67 -20.61
C GLY A 308 3.44 0.91 -21.71
N PRO A 309 3.64 -0.41 -21.84
CA PRO A 309 3.12 -1.22 -22.96
C PRO A 309 1.62 -1.52 -22.87
N ARG A 310 0.86 -0.73 -22.09
CA ARG A 310 -0.57 -1.00 -21.83
C ARG A 310 -1.43 -0.56 -23.00
N ASP A 311 -2.44 -1.35 -23.34
CA ASP A 311 -3.46 -0.94 -24.31
C ASP A 311 -4.28 0.23 -23.73
N PRO A 312 -4.31 1.40 -24.37
CA PRO A 312 -5.11 2.53 -23.91
C PRO A 312 -6.62 2.34 -24.15
N LYS A 313 -7.05 1.45 -25.06
CA LYS A 313 -8.46 1.32 -25.47
C LYS A 313 -9.42 1.01 -24.31
N PRO A 314 -9.12 0.10 -23.36
CA PRO A 314 -10.00 -0.15 -22.22
C PRO A 314 -10.20 1.07 -21.33
N PHE A 315 -9.15 1.89 -21.14
CA PHE A 315 -9.23 3.13 -20.37
C PHE A 315 -10.09 4.19 -21.07
N LEU A 316 -9.96 4.31 -22.40
CA LEU A 316 -10.80 5.19 -23.19
C LEU A 316 -12.28 4.78 -23.14
N LYS A 317 -12.58 3.49 -23.25
CA LYS A 317 -13.94 2.96 -23.10
C LYS A 317 -14.50 3.26 -21.72
N CYS A 318 -13.69 3.11 -20.67
CA CYS A 318 -14.07 3.48 -19.31
C CYS A 318 -14.50 4.96 -19.23
N LEU A 319 -13.69 5.88 -19.77
CA LEU A 319 -14.00 7.31 -19.81
C LEU A 319 -15.23 7.65 -20.66
N GLN A 320 -15.52 6.90 -21.72
CA GLN A 320 -16.72 7.08 -22.56
C GLN A 320 -17.99 6.54 -21.91
N SER A 321 -17.87 5.41 -21.19
CA SER A 321 -19.00 4.69 -20.60
C SER A 321 -19.52 5.29 -19.31
N SER A 322 -18.78 6.21 -18.69
CA SER A 322 -19.24 6.86 -17.46
C SER A 322 -20.47 7.73 -17.74
N SER A 323 -21.50 7.61 -16.90
CA SER A 323 -22.69 8.48 -16.90
C SER A 323 -22.38 9.96 -16.66
N PHE A 324 -21.13 10.24 -16.29
CA PHE A 324 -20.55 11.55 -16.09
C PHE A 324 -19.66 11.94 -17.27
N THR A 325 -19.77 13.19 -17.70
CA THR A 325 -19.00 13.71 -18.82
C THR A 325 -18.08 14.82 -18.32
N PHE A 326 -16.79 14.71 -18.65
CA PHE A 326 -15.83 15.80 -18.48
C PHE A 326 -16.06 16.86 -19.55
N ASP A 327 -15.90 18.14 -19.20
CA ASP A 327 -15.98 19.25 -20.15
C ASP A 327 -14.78 19.26 -21.12
N LEU A 328 -13.64 18.71 -20.68
CA LEU A 328 -12.45 18.49 -21.49
C LEU A 328 -11.68 17.26 -21.00
N ILE A 329 -11.22 16.44 -21.95
CA ILE A 329 -10.31 15.32 -21.71
C ILE A 329 -8.98 15.67 -22.38
N VAL A 330 -7.92 15.79 -21.59
CA VAL A 330 -6.56 16.05 -22.08
C VAL A 330 -5.75 14.78 -21.93
N PHE A 331 -5.28 14.26 -23.06
CA PHE A 331 -4.30 13.17 -23.06
C PHE A 331 -2.91 13.77 -22.99
N ALA A 332 -2.27 13.63 -21.83
CA ALA A 332 -0.89 14.00 -21.67
C ALA A 332 0.00 12.80 -22.05
N ASN A 333 1.05 13.05 -22.82
CA ASN A 333 2.13 12.09 -22.96
C ASN A 333 3.27 12.53 -22.03
N PRO A 334 3.65 11.73 -21.03
CA PRO A 334 4.76 12.09 -20.15
C PRO A 334 6.13 11.99 -20.84
N HIS A 335 6.21 11.58 -22.12
CA HIS A 335 7.46 11.44 -22.84
C HIS A 335 7.98 12.76 -23.45
N ASP A 336 9.20 13.07 -23.02
CA ASP A 336 10.21 14.00 -23.48
C ASP A 336 10.79 13.62 -24.86
N GLY A 337 9.93 13.45 -25.86
CA GLY A 337 10.29 13.73 -27.25
C GLY A 337 11.05 12.66 -28.06
N GLN A 338 10.88 11.35 -27.80
CA GLN A 338 11.32 10.33 -28.78
C GLN A 338 10.30 9.21 -28.96
N PHE A 339 9.65 9.19 -30.13
CA PHE A 339 9.02 7.98 -30.66
C PHE A 339 10.09 7.17 -31.38
N GLY A 340 10.38 5.97 -30.88
CA GLY A 340 10.92 4.92 -31.74
C GLY A 340 9.86 4.60 -32.80
N ASN A 341 10.22 4.70 -34.07
CA ASN A 341 9.35 4.38 -35.20
C ASN A 341 8.88 2.92 -35.12
N SER A 342 7.64 2.69 -34.71
CA SER A 342 6.91 1.47 -35.07
C SER A 342 5.41 1.73 -34.98
N ILE A 343 4.84 2.01 -36.15
CA ILE A 343 3.42 1.82 -36.51
C ILE A 343 3.14 0.32 -36.55
#